data_AF-A0A4Q6FI18-F1
#
_entry.id   AF-A0A4Q6FI18-F1
#
_cell.length_a   1.000
_cell.length_b   1.000
_cell.length_c   1.000
_cell.angle_alpha   90.00
_cell.angle_beta   90.00
_cell.angle_gamma   90.00
#
_symmetry.space_group_name_H-M   'P 1'
#
loop_
_entity.id
_entity.type
_entity.pdbx_description
1 polymer ?
#
loop_
_entity_poly.entity_id
_entity_poly.type
_entity_poly.pdbx_seq_one_letter_code
_entity_poly.pdbx_strand_id
1 'polypeptide(L)'
;MKKNILEFFYDHVDEDDWLYGLDIYTSARVENLKSAHGLVTAKVAAGGPRGEEARLKIHPNGHCIQWIECTCRKNRTSGVYCEHLAAFMICIDREKPELLANLDTKMPLKQPISPKKKKPQPGDDEAKKKEKSDGAAQTILTHLKGSIQYVRLMANGPTMKVRLEIKAGEHTNYHLQLDEAAKFLQSHPKLPMADDDVKKLKIYSQIVMRGTRIYQESDEKLVAERVIAIPHTPQQFAKLKSEHLEGPSQFPEPHRKITRMDEGGGSEGQFEFIPYKSAQKFIGREYFFLPERGYWPISSSDVIEGWSDLAVRKVFNEDASALLIQDGFSEYLSQGPIFLDASLKGAVIENAPKLSEIHIHKSEDGWFYLDPRYESSETSISMLDLVSQFKKKKRNYIKQGEKWVKIPDFVKEHNWQTDETGQFLKVNAMGLLRLKAAVGDFDQFVGSKKLLNQIRSKLEFNEDTIVPSLAHTKLKLREYQFHGVQWMWWLYENQLHGLLADEMGLGKTHQAMALLSAIQVKKPTAKFVVISPTTVLDHWEDKVANFCPNLKVLKHHGPKRSQNIKKMMDDHDLMITSYGVMLRDIQQMSAMQWDTVILDEAHFVKNQDTATYQAVCMLQADIRLCLTGTP
;
A
#
# COMPACT_ATOMS: atom_id res chain seq x y z
N MET A 1 -15.60 15.39 10.62
CA MET A 1 -14.88 14.12 10.74
C MET A 1 -15.44 13.36 11.93
N LYS A 2 -15.75 12.05 11.80
CA LYS A 2 -16.04 11.23 12.99
C LYS A 2 -14.73 11.12 13.77
N LYS A 3 -14.68 11.62 15.01
CA LYS A 3 -13.51 11.45 15.88
C LYS A 3 -13.23 9.95 16.05
N ASN A 4 -11.95 9.54 16.05
CA ASN A 4 -11.60 8.17 16.40
C ASN A 4 -11.77 7.99 17.93
N ILE A 5 -12.10 6.79 18.39
CA ILE A 5 -12.33 6.48 19.80
C ILE A 5 -11.11 6.77 20.69
N LEU A 6 -9.90 6.73 20.12
CA LEU A 6 -8.67 7.10 20.84
C LEU A 6 -8.59 8.62 21.08
N GLU A 7 -8.96 9.45 20.10
CA GLU A 7 -9.06 10.90 20.26
C GLU A 7 -10.11 11.26 21.31
N PHE A 8 -11.23 10.53 21.32
CA PHE A 8 -12.24 10.69 22.37
C PHE A 8 -11.65 10.40 23.76
N PHE A 9 -10.84 9.34 23.91
CA PHE A 9 -10.18 9.04 25.18
C PHE A 9 -9.18 10.11 25.59
N TYR A 10 -8.38 10.62 24.65
CA TYR A 10 -7.44 11.73 24.89
C TYR A 10 -8.15 12.96 25.44
N ASP A 11 -9.30 13.33 24.88
CA ASP A 11 -10.07 14.50 25.32
C ASP A 11 -10.69 14.36 26.72
N HIS A 12 -10.79 13.14 27.26
CA HIS A 12 -11.52 12.85 28.50
C HIS A 12 -10.65 12.27 29.62
N VAL A 13 -9.37 12.02 29.37
CA VAL A 13 -8.38 11.62 30.37
C VAL A 13 -7.59 12.88 30.77
N ASP A 14 -7.29 13.05 32.07
CA ASP A 14 -6.43 14.16 32.51
C ASP A 14 -5.06 14.09 31.80
N GLU A 15 -4.48 15.24 31.42
CA GLU A 15 -3.23 15.31 30.64
C GLU A 15 -2.07 14.55 31.32
N ASP A 16 -1.96 14.67 32.64
CA ASP A 16 -0.99 13.93 33.45
C ASP A 16 -1.22 12.41 33.35
N ASP A 17 -2.46 11.95 33.47
CA ASP A 17 -2.79 10.51 33.37
C ASP A 17 -2.52 9.97 31.97
N TRP A 18 -2.75 10.77 30.93
CA TRP A 18 -2.43 10.40 29.56
C TRP A 18 -0.92 10.22 29.36
N LEU A 19 -0.12 11.17 29.85
CA LEU A 19 1.34 11.10 29.81
C LEU A 19 1.88 9.90 30.60
N TYR A 20 1.33 9.64 31.79
CA TYR A 20 1.67 8.45 32.57
C TYR A 20 1.24 7.15 31.86
N GLY A 21 0.09 7.14 31.19
CA GLY A 21 -0.35 5.99 30.39
C GLY A 21 0.60 5.70 29.23
N LEU A 22 1.11 6.75 28.58
CA LEU A 22 2.11 6.64 27.52
C LEU A 22 3.44 6.06 28.07
N ASP A 23 3.87 6.50 29.25
CA ASP A 23 5.05 5.95 29.94
C ASP A 23 4.87 4.46 30.30
N ILE A 24 3.70 4.08 30.82
CA ILE A 24 3.36 2.69 31.15
C ILE A 24 3.40 1.79 29.89
N TYR A 25 2.82 2.26 28.78
CA TYR A 25 2.84 1.54 27.51
C TYR A 25 4.26 1.41 26.94
N THR A 26 4.99 2.52 26.84
CA THR A 26 6.37 2.55 26.28
C THR A 26 7.37 1.76 27.12
N SER A 27 7.12 1.63 28.43
CA SER A 27 7.87 0.77 29.33
C SER A 27 7.52 -0.73 29.21
N ALA A 28 6.72 -1.13 28.22
CA ALA A 28 6.25 -2.50 27.97
C ALA A 28 5.55 -3.15 29.18
N ARG A 29 4.80 -2.35 29.96
CA ARG A 29 4.10 -2.80 31.17
C ARG A 29 2.63 -3.13 30.94
N VAL A 30 2.21 -3.28 29.69
CA VAL A 30 0.90 -3.81 29.29
C VAL A 30 1.13 -5.23 28.79
N GLU A 31 0.60 -6.21 29.51
CA GLU A 31 0.81 -7.63 29.25
C GLU A 31 -0.52 -8.37 29.03
N ASN A 32 -0.45 -9.51 28.35
CA ASN A 32 -1.58 -10.45 28.19
C ASN A 32 -2.83 -9.84 27.54
N LEU A 33 -2.66 -9.04 26.48
CA LEU A 33 -3.78 -8.50 25.70
C LEU A 33 -4.58 -9.63 25.02
N LYS A 34 -5.76 -9.94 25.54
CA LYS A 34 -6.67 -10.99 25.04
C LYS A 34 -7.97 -10.37 24.55
N SER A 35 -8.55 -10.97 23.51
CA SER A 35 -9.82 -10.55 22.92
C SER A 35 -10.67 -11.78 22.57
N ALA A 36 -11.83 -11.95 23.21
CA ALA A 36 -12.75 -13.06 22.94
C ALA A 36 -14.21 -12.61 23.13
N HIS A 37 -15.09 -12.98 22.20
CA HIS A 37 -16.54 -12.67 22.23
C HIS A 37 -16.85 -11.18 22.54
N GLY A 38 -16.08 -10.26 21.96
CA GLY A 38 -16.23 -8.82 22.18
C GLY A 38 -15.75 -8.30 23.55
N LEU A 39 -15.15 -9.13 24.39
CA LEU A 39 -14.44 -8.68 25.61
C LEU A 39 -12.94 -8.61 25.32
N VAL A 40 -12.33 -7.47 25.60
CA VAL A 40 -10.89 -7.21 25.50
C VAL A 40 -10.35 -6.97 26.90
N THR A 41 -9.24 -7.62 27.26
CA THR A 41 -8.64 -7.54 28.59
C THR A 41 -7.12 -7.47 28.49
N ALA A 42 -6.47 -6.68 29.35
CA ALA A 42 -5.03 -6.71 29.55
C ALA A 42 -4.65 -6.46 31.01
N LYS A 43 -3.44 -6.86 31.38
CA LYS A 43 -2.83 -6.54 32.67
C LYS A 43 -1.88 -5.36 32.50
N VAL A 44 -2.03 -4.31 33.29
CA VAL A 44 -1.31 -3.04 33.20
C VAL A 44 -0.58 -2.77 34.50
N ALA A 45 0.76 -2.74 34.50
CA ALA A 45 1.56 -2.59 35.71
C ALA A 45 2.14 -1.17 35.85
N ALA A 46 1.58 -0.35 36.75
CA ALA A 46 2.13 0.97 37.10
C ALA A 46 3.01 0.90 38.37
N GLY A 47 4.12 0.16 38.32
CA GLY A 47 5.19 0.29 39.31
C GLY A 47 5.02 -0.46 40.65
N GLY A 48 4.08 -1.41 40.78
CA GLY A 48 3.95 -2.31 41.94
C GLY A 48 3.93 -3.81 41.58
N PRO A 49 4.11 -4.74 42.54
CA PRO A 49 4.21 -6.19 42.28
C PRO A 49 2.89 -6.86 41.83
N ARG A 50 1.76 -6.16 41.92
CA ARG A 50 0.46 -6.60 41.37
C ARG A 50 0.07 -5.65 40.25
N GLY A 51 0.04 -6.14 39.01
CA GLY A 51 -0.50 -5.37 37.88
C GLY A 51 -2.03 -5.26 37.99
N GLU A 52 -2.56 -4.12 37.57
CA GLU A 52 -3.98 -3.85 37.49
C GLU A 52 -4.58 -4.49 36.24
N GLU A 53 -5.86 -4.84 36.25
CA GLU A 53 -6.55 -5.42 35.10
C GLU A 53 -7.43 -4.36 34.44
N ALA A 54 -7.21 -4.12 33.15
CA ALA A 54 -8.01 -3.24 32.31
C ALA A 54 -8.90 -4.08 31.39
N ARG A 55 -10.18 -3.71 31.27
CA ARG A 55 -11.18 -4.49 30.53
C ARG A 55 -12.10 -3.57 29.74
N LEU A 56 -12.44 -3.99 28.52
CA LEU A 56 -13.32 -3.29 27.59
C LEU A 56 -14.31 -4.30 26.98
N LYS A 57 -15.61 -3.99 27.03
CA LYS A 57 -16.64 -4.79 26.36
C LYS A 57 -17.24 -4.04 25.17
N ILE A 58 -17.12 -4.62 23.99
CA ILE A 58 -17.72 -4.15 22.74
C ILE A 58 -19.08 -4.86 22.55
N HIS A 59 -20.07 -4.09 22.12
CA HIS A 59 -21.42 -4.60 21.83
C HIS A 59 -21.39 -5.59 20.66
N PRO A 60 -22.26 -6.64 20.62
CA PRO A 60 -22.27 -7.63 19.53
C PRO A 60 -22.45 -7.08 18.11
N ASN A 61 -22.90 -5.83 17.96
CA ASN A 61 -23.03 -5.16 16.66
C ASN A 61 -21.68 -4.61 16.14
N GLY A 62 -20.60 -4.65 16.94
CA GLY A 62 -19.27 -4.21 16.54
C GLY A 62 -19.07 -2.68 16.48
N HIS A 63 -20.07 -1.88 16.88
CA HIS A 63 -20.08 -0.44 16.64
C HIS A 63 -20.08 0.43 17.91
N CYS A 64 -20.23 -0.14 19.11
CA CYS A 64 -20.19 0.65 20.34
C CYS A 64 -19.56 -0.11 21.50
N ILE A 65 -18.96 0.66 22.42
CA ILE A 65 -18.44 0.15 23.69
C ILE A 65 -19.60 0.09 24.70
N GLN A 66 -19.83 -1.07 25.31
CA GLN A 66 -20.80 -1.25 26.38
C GLN A 66 -20.28 -0.69 27.71
N TRP A 67 -19.02 -0.99 28.06
CA TRP A 67 -18.34 -0.46 29.24
C TRP A 67 -16.82 -0.66 29.15
N ILE A 68 -16.08 0.13 29.92
CA ILE A 68 -14.64 0.01 30.14
C ILE A 68 -14.34 0.24 31.62
N GLU A 69 -13.42 -0.54 32.19
CA GLU A 69 -13.03 -0.42 33.59
C GLU A 69 -11.57 -0.81 33.82
N CYS A 70 -11.00 -0.31 34.92
CA CYS A 70 -9.71 -0.74 35.44
C CYS A 70 -9.83 -1.07 36.93
N THR A 71 -9.09 -2.08 37.39
CA THR A 71 -9.09 -2.47 38.80
C THR A 71 -8.37 -1.49 39.73
N CYS A 72 -7.71 -0.46 39.20
CA CYS A 72 -6.97 0.50 40.01
C CYS A 72 -7.90 1.29 40.94
N ARG A 73 -7.36 1.74 42.08
CA ARG A 73 -8.13 2.49 43.08
C ARG A 73 -8.79 3.74 42.49
N LYS A 74 -8.09 4.45 41.59
CA LYS A 74 -8.57 5.68 40.93
C LYS A 74 -9.87 5.41 40.17
N ASN A 75 -9.86 4.46 39.22
CA ASN A 75 -11.05 4.12 38.44
C ASN A 75 -12.18 3.51 39.31
N ARG A 76 -11.85 2.61 40.26
CA ARG A 76 -12.85 1.98 41.13
C ARG A 76 -13.58 2.93 42.08
N THR A 77 -12.93 3.99 42.55
CA THR A 77 -13.53 4.92 43.54
C THR A 77 -14.18 6.15 42.92
N SER A 78 -13.61 6.70 41.84
CA SER A 78 -14.15 7.91 41.22
C SER A 78 -14.90 7.65 39.91
N GLY A 79 -14.71 6.48 39.28
CA GLY A 79 -15.26 6.18 37.96
C GLY A 79 -14.62 6.99 36.82
N VAL A 80 -13.53 7.72 37.10
CA VAL A 80 -12.81 8.53 36.12
C VAL A 80 -11.80 7.65 35.37
N TYR A 81 -11.49 8.01 34.13
CA TYR A 81 -10.42 7.37 33.39
C TYR A 81 -9.07 7.58 34.11
N CYS A 82 -8.19 6.58 34.01
CA CYS A 82 -6.92 6.58 34.70
C CYS A 82 -5.78 6.30 33.71
N GLU A 83 -4.55 6.49 34.16
CA GLU A 83 -3.32 6.22 33.42
C GLU A 83 -3.24 4.78 32.88
N HIS A 84 -3.85 3.82 33.59
CA HIS A 84 -3.90 2.42 33.16
C HIS A 84 -4.86 2.20 31.99
N LEU A 85 -5.99 2.93 31.95
CA LEU A 85 -6.93 2.88 30.83
C LEU A 85 -6.37 3.60 29.61
N ALA A 86 -5.63 4.69 29.81
CA ALA A 86 -4.89 5.35 28.74
C ALA A 86 -3.86 4.40 28.12
N ALA A 87 -3.01 3.77 28.94
CA ALA A 87 -2.04 2.77 28.48
C ALA A 87 -2.70 1.60 27.73
N PHE A 88 -3.84 1.12 28.24
CA PHE A 88 -4.60 0.03 27.63
C PHE A 88 -5.19 0.41 26.26
N MET A 89 -5.80 1.59 26.13
CA MET A 89 -6.35 2.06 24.86
C MET A 89 -5.26 2.33 23.82
N ILE A 90 -4.11 2.88 24.24
CA ILE A 90 -2.93 3.06 23.39
C ILE A 90 -2.41 1.70 22.91
N CYS A 91 -2.35 0.69 23.79
CA CYS A 91 -1.92 -0.66 23.44
C CYS A 91 -2.87 -1.32 22.42
N ILE A 92 -4.21 -1.21 22.59
CA ILE A 92 -5.17 -1.75 21.62
C ILE A 92 -5.00 -1.07 20.26
N ASP A 93 -4.88 0.26 20.22
CA ASP A 93 -4.69 1.01 18.97
C ASP A 93 -3.42 0.58 18.21
N ARG A 94 -2.35 0.27 18.93
CA ARG A 94 -1.07 -0.13 18.34
C ARG A 94 -0.98 -1.60 17.95
N GLU A 95 -1.55 -2.50 18.76
CA GLU A 95 -1.41 -3.95 18.55
C GLU A 95 -2.61 -4.59 17.83
N LYS A 96 -3.81 -4.03 17.97
CA LYS A 96 -5.07 -4.54 17.38
C LYS A 96 -6.00 -3.39 16.93
N PRO A 97 -5.54 -2.53 15.98
CA PRO A 97 -6.29 -1.35 15.54
C PRO A 97 -7.69 -1.69 15.00
N GLU A 98 -7.89 -2.88 14.44
CA GLU A 98 -9.17 -3.35 13.92
C GLU A 98 -10.30 -3.40 14.98
N LEU A 99 -9.95 -3.52 16.26
CA LEU A 99 -10.92 -3.51 17.36
C LEU A 99 -11.49 -2.12 17.64
N LEU A 100 -10.76 -1.06 17.29
CA LEU A 100 -11.15 0.34 17.51
C LEU A 100 -11.69 1.00 16.24
N ALA A 101 -11.25 0.57 15.06
CA ALA A 101 -11.53 1.19 13.78
C ALA A 101 -13.03 1.36 13.45
N ASN A 102 -13.89 0.45 13.94
CA ASN A 102 -15.33 0.43 13.63
C ASN A 102 -16.23 0.96 14.75
N LEU A 103 -15.64 1.47 15.85
CA LEU A 103 -16.37 1.95 17.02
C LEU A 103 -16.85 3.40 16.82
N ASP A 104 -18.13 3.64 17.09
CA ASP A 104 -18.72 4.99 17.15
C ASP A 104 -18.43 5.62 18.53
N THR A 105 -18.24 6.94 18.55
CA THR A 105 -17.88 7.73 19.76
C THR A 105 -19.04 7.94 20.72
N LYS A 106 -20.21 7.37 20.42
CA LYS A 106 -21.40 7.40 21.29
C LYS A 106 -21.25 6.37 22.41
N MET A 107 -20.43 6.70 23.40
CA MET A 107 -20.30 5.91 24.63
C MET A 107 -21.46 6.20 25.61
N PRO A 108 -21.97 5.18 26.32
CA PRO A 108 -22.76 5.36 27.52
C PRO A 108 -21.87 5.10 28.76
N LEU A 109 -21.07 6.07 29.20
CA LEU A 109 -20.41 5.98 30.52
C LEU A 109 -20.55 7.32 31.25
N LYS A 110 -20.94 7.24 32.53
CA LYS A 110 -21.31 8.36 33.41
C LYS A 110 -20.35 9.54 33.24
N GLN A 111 -20.91 10.73 32.96
CA GLN A 111 -20.16 11.99 32.96
C GLN A 111 -19.35 12.11 34.26
N PRO A 112 -18.05 12.42 34.20
CA PRO A 112 -17.28 12.69 35.42
C PRO A 112 -17.96 13.83 36.16
N ILE A 113 -18.28 13.58 37.44
CA ILE A 113 -18.91 14.57 38.31
C ILE A 113 -17.97 15.77 38.38
N SER A 114 -18.41 16.90 37.83
CA SER A 114 -17.64 18.14 37.86
C SER A 114 -17.29 18.47 39.32
N PRO A 115 -16.01 18.70 39.68
CA PRO A 115 -15.68 19.15 41.01
C PRO A 115 -16.41 20.47 41.26
N LYS A 116 -17.23 20.53 42.32
CA LYS A 116 -17.94 21.74 42.72
C LYS A 116 -16.94 22.90 42.81
N LYS A 117 -17.20 23.97 42.04
CA LYS A 117 -16.51 25.26 42.15
C LYS A 117 -16.42 25.65 43.64
N LYS A 118 -15.22 25.60 44.21
CA LYS A 118 -14.96 26.26 45.50
C LYS A 118 -14.95 27.76 45.25
N LYS A 119 -15.76 28.48 46.04
CA LYS A 119 -15.74 29.95 46.15
C LYS A 119 -14.31 30.43 46.49
N PRO A 120 -13.93 31.64 46.06
CA PRO A 120 -12.58 32.14 46.27
C PRO A 120 -12.36 32.44 47.76
N GLN A 121 -11.23 31.97 48.29
CA GLN A 121 -10.61 32.52 49.50
C GLN A 121 -9.13 32.79 49.22
N PRO A 122 -8.56 33.83 49.86
CA PRO A 122 -7.29 34.43 49.45
C PRO A 122 -6.10 33.73 50.11
N GLY A 123 -5.04 33.51 49.35
CA GLY A 123 -3.74 33.11 49.89
C GLY A 123 -2.88 32.28 48.93
N ASP A 124 -1.78 32.90 48.50
CA ASP A 124 -0.44 32.33 48.34
C ASP A 124 -0.02 31.63 47.01
N ASP A 125 0.56 32.45 46.14
CA ASP A 125 2.01 32.44 45.81
C ASP A 125 2.70 31.24 45.12
N GLU A 126 2.03 30.53 44.19
CA GLU A 126 2.76 29.56 43.34
C GLU A 126 2.78 29.86 41.83
N ALA A 127 1.92 30.74 41.33
CA ALA A 127 1.91 31.10 39.90
C ALA A 127 2.96 32.16 39.48
N LYS A 128 3.67 32.78 40.43
CA LYS A 128 4.73 33.78 40.15
C LYS A 128 6.16 33.19 40.12
N LYS A 129 6.34 31.87 40.26
CA LYS A 129 7.67 31.23 40.39
C LYS A 129 8.23 30.61 39.11
N LYS A 130 7.44 30.37 38.05
CA LYS A 130 7.97 29.75 36.80
C LYS A 130 8.36 30.73 35.69
N GLU A 131 7.82 31.95 35.66
CA GLU A 131 8.30 33.01 34.74
C GLU A 131 9.44 33.87 35.31
N LYS A 132 9.79 33.70 36.59
CA LYS A 132 10.86 34.46 37.24
C LYS A 132 12.25 33.84 37.14
N SER A 133 12.41 32.57 36.73
CA SER A 133 13.74 31.94 36.67
C SER A 133 14.53 32.36 35.43
N ASP A 134 13.90 32.47 34.26
CA ASP A 134 14.59 32.86 33.02
C ASP A 134 15.02 34.34 33.05
N GLY A 135 14.22 35.21 33.67
CA GLY A 135 14.58 36.62 33.89
C GLY A 135 15.69 36.82 34.92
N ALA A 136 15.77 35.97 35.95
CA ALA A 136 16.77 36.12 37.01
C ALA A 136 18.19 35.84 36.52
N ALA A 137 18.41 34.78 35.73
CA ALA A 137 19.72 34.46 35.17
C ALA A 137 20.25 35.57 34.24
N GLN A 138 19.37 36.15 33.43
CA GLN A 138 19.72 37.22 32.49
C GLN A 138 19.99 38.56 33.20
N THR A 139 19.27 38.84 34.28
CA THR A 139 19.52 40.02 35.14
C THR A 139 20.83 39.89 35.92
N ILE A 140 21.16 38.68 36.38
CA ILE A 140 22.42 38.35 37.07
C ILE A 140 23.61 38.52 36.11
N LEU A 141 23.53 37.98 34.89
CA LEU A 141 24.62 38.07 33.90
C LEU A 141 24.91 39.51 33.46
N THR A 142 23.87 40.36 33.37
CA THR A 142 23.99 41.76 32.95
C THR A 142 24.57 42.65 34.07
N HIS A 143 24.36 42.28 35.34
CA HIS A 143 24.89 43.02 36.51
C HIS A 143 26.28 42.58 36.99
N LEU A 144 26.85 41.49 36.45
CA LEU A 144 28.12 40.90 36.93
C LEU A 144 29.36 41.23 36.09
N LYS A 145 29.45 42.45 35.55
CA LYS A 145 30.68 42.94 34.89
C LYS A 145 31.82 43.06 35.91
N GLY A 146 32.62 41.99 36.04
CA GLY A 146 33.90 41.97 36.78
C GLY A 146 34.13 40.81 37.76
N SER A 147 33.12 39.96 37.99
CA SER A 147 33.11 38.99 39.12
C SER A 147 33.37 37.53 38.74
N ILE A 148 33.91 37.26 37.55
CA ILE A 148 34.04 35.90 37.01
C ILE A 148 35.43 35.35 37.34
N GLN A 149 35.47 34.32 38.17
CA GLN A 149 36.74 33.72 38.62
C GLN A 149 37.12 32.49 37.79
N TYR A 150 36.15 31.71 37.33
CA TYR A 150 36.44 30.46 36.62
C TYR A 150 35.25 29.98 35.78
N VAL A 151 35.53 29.52 34.57
CA VAL A 151 34.53 28.97 33.63
C VAL A 151 34.99 27.63 33.08
N ARG A 152 34.14 26.61 33.15
CA ARG A 152 34.39 25.29 32.53
C ARG A 152 33.15 24.68 31.90
N LEU A 153 33.35 23.80 30.93
CA LEU A 153 32.30 22.92 30.43
C LEU A 153 31.98 21.83 31.46
N MET A 154 30.72 21.41 31.53
CA MET A 154 30.32 20.25 32.31
C MET A 154 30.78 18.97 31.60
N ALA A 155 31.27 18.00 32.37
CA ALA A 155 31.86 16.76 31.82
C ALA A 155 30.92 15.98 30.88
N ASN A 156 29.60 16.16 31.00
CA ASN A 156 28.59 15.36 30.30
C ASN A 156 27.53 16.19 29.55
N GLY A 157 27.77 17.46 29.21
CA GLY A 157 26.72 18.22 28.54
C GLY A 157 27.10 19.61 28.00
N PRO A 158 26.18 20.24 27.25
CA PRO A 158 26.37 21.57 26.65
C PRO A 158 26.30 22.71 27.67
N THR A 159 26.28 22.40 28.96
CA THR A 159 26.10 23.36 30.05
C THR A 159 27.44 23.87 30.53
N MET A 160 27.52 25.16 30.80
CA MET A 160 28.73 25.80 31.33
C MET A 160 28.58 26.05 32.83
N LYS A 161 29.60 25.67 33.60
CA LYS A 161 29.69 26.01 35.01
C LYS A 161 30.53 27.26 35.18
N VAL A 162 29.93 28.29 35.76
CA VAL A 162 30.56 29.59 36.02
C VAL A 162 30.67 29.78 37.53
N ARG A 163 31.88 30.01 38.02
CA ARG A 163 32.13 30.38 39.42
C ARG A 163 32.24 31.91 39.52
N LEU A 164 31.30 32.49 40.25
CA LEU A 164 31.18 33.93 40.43
C LEU A 164 31.57 34.33 41.86
N GLU A 165 32.20 35.49 42.00
CA GLU A 165 32.51 36.12 43.28
C GLU A 165 31.62 37.36 43.49
N ILE A 166 30.66 37.25 44.40
CA ILE A 166 29.63 38.29 44.61
C ILE A 166 30.10 39.30 45.65
N LYS A 167 30.90 38.84 46.63
CA LYS A 167 31.61 39.65 47.64
C LYS A 167 33.00 39.05 47.83
N ALA A 168 33.94 39.87 48.32
CA ALA A 168 35.31 39.42 48.56
C ALA A 168 35.35 38.09 49.35
N GLY A 169 35.81 37.02 48.71
CA GLY A 169 35.91 35.66 49.27
C GLY A 169 34.62 34.81 49.24
N GLU A 170 33.46 35.37 48.89
CA GLU A 170 32.20 34.61 48.75
C GLU A 170 31.99 34.16 47.31
N HIS A 171 32.05 32.85 47.10
CA HIS A 171 31.89 32.22 45.79
C HIS A 171 30.55 31.52 45.64
N THR A 172 29.89 31.74 44.49
CA THR A 172 28.68 31.03 44.11
C THR A 172 28.88 30.36 42.76
N ASN A 173 28.42 29.11 42.62
CA ASN A 173 28.47 28.37 41.37
C ASN A 173 27.14 28.51 40.64
N TYR A 174 27.19 28.91 39.37
CA TYR A 174 26.05 28.99 38.47
C TYR A 174 26.21 27.98 37.35
N HIS A 175 25.11 27.31 37.01
CA HIS A 175 25.03 26.38 35.90
C HIS A 175 24.21 27.04 34.80
N LEU A 176 24.87 27.44 33.71
CA LEU A 176 24.22 28.04 32.56
C LEU A 176 23.72 26.94 31.64
N GLN A 177 22.44 27.02 31.28
CA GLN A 177 21.85 26.18 30.24
C GLN A 177 22.41 26.54 28.86
N LEU A 178 22.19 25.69 27.85
CA LEU A 178 22.81 25.83 26.52
C LEU A 178 22.63 27.24 25.93
N ASP A 179 21.40 27.76 25.89
CA ASP A 179 21.12 29.08 25.30
C ASP A 179 21.73 30.23 26.11
N GLU A 180 21.75 30.11 27.45
CA GLU A 180 22.37 31.09 28.34
C GLU A 180 23.89 31.07 28.23
N ALA A 181 24.49 29.88 28.08
CA ALA A 181 25.91 29.69 27.88
C ALA A 181 26.38 30.32 26.55
N ALA A 182 25.59 30.15 25.48
CA ALA A 182 25.83 30.83 24.22
C ALA A 182 25.75 32.36 24.38
N LYS A 183 24.69 32.90 24.98
CA LYS A 183 24.56 34.35 25.23
C LYS A 183 25.70 34.90 26.10
N PHE A 184 26.15 34.12 27.08
CA PHE A 184 27.27 34.47 27.94
C PHE A 184 28.58 34.58 27.17
N LEU A 185 28.91 33.60 26.31
CA LEU A 185 30.09 33.66 25.45
C LEU A 185 30.04 34.81 24.44
N GLN A 186 28.85 35.18 23.97
CA GLN A 186 28.66 36.29 23.01
C GLN A 186 28.98 37.64 23.65
N SER A 187 28.57 37.81 24.91
CA SER A 187 28.83 39.02 25.69
C SER A 187 30.26 39.08 26.25
N HIS A 188 30.98 37.95 26.29
CA HIS A 188 32.33 37.83 26.86
C HIS A 188 33.29 37.09 25.90
N PRO A 189 33.63 37.67 24.73
CA PRO A 189 34.44 37.00 23.71
C PRO A 189 35.90 36.73 24.10
N LYS A 190 36.38 37.31 25.21
CA LYS A 190 37.73 37.11 25.76
C LYS A 190 37.62 36.77 27.24
N LEU A 191 37.58 35.48 27.57
CA LEU A 191 37.57 34.97 28.94
C LEU A 191 38.98 34.50 29.34
N PRO A 192 39.77 35.33 30.07
CA PRO A 192 41.12 34.93 30.48
C PRO A 192 41.12 33.73 31.45
N MET A 193 40.07 33.59 32.27
CA MET A 193 39.96 32.58 33.34
C MET A 193 39.02 31.41 32.97
N ALA A 194 39.18 30.89 31.75
CA ALA A 194 38.43 29.74 31.26
C ALA A 194 39.34 28.53 31.00
N ASP A 195 38.80 27.32 31.17
CA ASP A 195 39.47 26.09 30.73
C ASP A 195 39.74 26.12 29.21
N ASP A 196 40.75 25.37 28.78
CA ASP A 196 41.18 25.37 27.37
C ASP A 196 40.07 24.92 26.41
N ASP A 197 39.20 24.01 26.84
CA ASP A 197 38.08 23.55 26.02
C ASP A 197 37.03 24.65 25.81
N VAL A 198 36.83 25.52 26.80
CA VAL A 198 35.94 26.69 26.68
C VAL A 198 36.59 27.76 25.81
N LYS A 199 37.90 27.98 25.93
CA LYS A 199 38.65 28.96 25.11
C LYS A 199 38.63 28.62 23.62
N LYS A 200 38.52 27.34 23.26
CA LYS A 200 38.40 26.88 21.87
C LYS A 200 37.02 27.12 21.27
N LEU A 201 35.97 27.26 22.10
CA LEU A 201 34.60 27.45 21.61
C LEU A 201 34.43 28.81 20.93
N LYS A 202 33.66 28.82 19.84
CA LYS A 202 33.25 30.03 19.13
C LYS A 202 31.75 30.09 19.00
N ILE A 203 31.22 31.30 18.87
CA ILE A 203 29.85 31.52 18.42
C ILE A 203 29.92 31.89 16.96
N TYR A 204 29.31 31.06 16.13
CA TYR A 204 29.20 31.31 14.71
C TYR A 204 28.01 32.21 14.43
N SER A 205 28.13 33.09 13.44
CA SER A 205 27.01 33.88 12.93
C SER A 205 26.13 33.09 11.94
N GLN A 206 26.63 31.92 11.51
CA GLN A 206 25.97 31.08 10.54
C GLN A 206 24.82 30.30 11.17
N ILE A 207 23.64 30.35 10.54
CA ILE A 207 22.44 29.70 11.04
C ILE A 207 22.44 28.23 10.63
N VAL A 208 22.19 27.34 11.60
CA VAL A 208 21.95 25.92 11.35
C VAL A 208 20.44 25.65 11.25
N MET A 209 20.09 24.63 10.47
CA MET A 209 18.69 24.34 10.14
C MET A 209 18.28 22.96 10.62
N ARG A 210 17.03 22.86 11.06
CA ARG A 210 16.35 21.58 11.28
C ARG A 210 15.66 21.18 9.97
N GLY A 211 15.77 19.92 9.59
CA GLY A 211 15.09 19.44 8.40
C GLY A 211 15.22 17.93 8.23
N THR A 212 14.79 17.44 7.08
CA THR A 212 14.79 16.01 6.76
C THR A 212 15.72 15.75 5.58
N ARG A 213 16.73 14.91 5.79
CA ARG A 213 17.57 14.42 4.71
C ARG A 213 16.92 13.19 4.09
N ILE A 214 16.75 13.19 2.78
CA ILE A 214 16.26 12.04 2.02
C ILE A 214 17.39 11.58 1.10
N TYR A 215 17.81 10.33 1.28
CA TYR A 215 18.92 9.74 0.55
C TYR A 215 18.64 8.29 0.17
N GLN A 216 19.37 7.82 -0.83
CA GLN A 216 19.27 6.46 -1.32
C GLN A 216 20.29 5.56 -0.59
N GLU A 217 19.81 4.57 0.15
CA GLU A 217 20.67 3.60 0.88
C GLU A 217 21.02 2.39 -0.01
N SER A 218 20.10 1.98 -0.88
CA SER A 218 20.34 0.97 -1.92
C SER A 218 19.40 1.20 -3.10
N ASP A 219 19.48 0.37 -4.16
CA ASP A 219 18.83 0.66 -5.44
C ASP A 219 17.33 0.99 -5.31
N GLU A 220 16.59 0.26 -4.47
CA GLU A 220 15.14 0.46 -4.28
C GLU A 220 14.78 0.96 -2.87
N LYS A 221 15.77 1.45 -2.10
CA LYS A 221 15.61 1.79 -0.69
C LYS A 221 15.97 3.25 -0.44
N LEU A 222 14.95 4.02 -0.03
CA LEU A 222 15.11 5.42 0.38
C LEU A 222 15.02 5.53 1.89
N VAL A 223 15.76 6.47 2.44
CA VAL A 223 15.77 6.78 3.87
C VAL A 223 15.48 8.26 4.04
N ALA A 224 14.47 8.57 4.85
CA ALA A 224 14.21 9.91 5.35
C ALA A 224 14.67 9.97 6.81
N GLU A 225 15.62 10.86 7.11
CA GLU A 225 16.22 11.00 8.43
C GLU A 225 16.23 12.45 8.87
N ARG A 226 15.79 12.69 10.12
CA ARG A 226 15.83 14.04 10.69
C ARG A 226 17.26 14.42 11.01
N VAL A 227 17.65 15.61 10.58
CA VAL A 227 19.03 16.09 10.71
C VAL A 227 19.09 17.54 11.16
N ILE A 228 20.23 17.90 11.75
CA ILE A 228 20.68 19.28 11.84
C ILE A 228 21.64 19.51 10.68
N ALA A 229 21.31 20.45 9.80
CA ALA A 229 22.10 20.81 8.64
C ALA A 229 22.93 22.06 8.95
N ILE A 230 24.25 21.93 8.86
CA ILE A 230 25.21 23.04 8.98
C ILE A 230 25.62 23.45 7.57
N PRO A 231 25.20 24.63 7.07
CA PRO A 231 25.68 25.12 5.78
C PRO A 231 27.19 25.37 5.85
N HIS A 232 27.89 25.25 4.73
CA HIS A 232 29.32 25.59 4.64
C HIS A 232 29.59 26.45 3.41
N THR A 233 30.51 27.42 3.54
CA THR A 233 31.07 28.07 2.36
C THR A 233 32.06 27.15 1.64
N PRO A 234 32.29 27.31 0.32
CA PRO A 234 33.24 26.48 -0.42
C PRO A 234 34.65 26.45 0.17
N GLN A 235 35.11 27.59 0.74
CA GLN A 235 36.42 27.71 1.37
C GLN A 235 36.49 26.96 2.72
N GLN A 236 35.45 27.04 3.55
CA GLN A 236 35.37 26.30 4.82
C GLN A 236 35.32 24.79 4.59
N PHE A 237 34.57 24.36 3.57
CA PHE A 237 34.46 22.96 3.19
C PHE A 237 35.80 22.38 2.69
N ALA A 238 36.57 23.17 1.92
CA ALA A 238 37.92 22.79 1.50
C ALA A 238 38.88 22.63 2.70
N LYS A 239 38.75 23.50 3.71
CA LYS A 239 39.55 23.45 4.94
C LYS A 239 39.21 22.24 5.82
N LEU A 240 37.93 21.91 5.95
CA LEU A 240 37.46 20.69 6.63
C LEU A 240 38.04 19.41 6.03
N LYS A 241 38.20 19.36 4.69
CA LYS A 241 38.85 18.24 4.00
C LYS A 241 40.36 18.16 4.26
N SER A 242 41.05 19.30 4.29
CA SER A 242 42.50 19.32 4.50
C SER A 242 42.91 18.99 5.93
N GLU A 243 42.07 19.32 6.92
CA GLU A 243 42.42 19.18 8.34
C GLU A 243 42.17 17.77 8.91
N HIS A 244 41.58 16.83 8.14
CA HIS A 244 41.23 15.48 8.63
C HIS A 244 40.63 15.54 10.05
N LEU A 245 39.69 16.46 10.26
CA LEU A 245 38.91 16.50 11.49
C LEU A 245 38.04 15.25 11.52
N GLU A 246 38.64 14.11 11.87
CA GLU A 246 37.98 12.92 12.37
C GLU A 246 37.29 13.36 13.66
N GLY A 247 36.09 13.93 13.51
CA GLY A 247 35.18 14.06 14.63
C GLY A 247 34.98 12.68 15.26
N PRO A 248 34.67 12.59 16.56
CA PRO A 248 34.62 11.32 17.28
C PRO A 248 33.65 10.36 16.58
N SER A 249 34.15 9.36 15.84
CA SER A 249 33.52 8.17 15.21
C SER A 249 32.01 8.13 14.83
N GLN A 250 31.29 9.23 14.92
CA GLN A 250 29.82 9.35 14.95
C GLN A 250 29.30 10.48 14.04
N PHE A 251 30.17 11.22 13.37
CA PHE A 251 29.80 12.32 12.47
C PHE A 251 30.17 11.96 11.02
N PRO A 252 29.17 11.73 10.13
CA PRO A 252 29.42 11.27 8.76
C PRO A 252 30.13 12.31 7.90
N GLU A 253 30.79 11.84 6.83
CA GLU A 253 31.58 12.67 5.91
C GLU A 253 30.81 13.89 5.34
N PRO A 254 31.51 15.00 5.03
CA PRO A 254 30.91 16.16 4.36
C PRO A 254 30.40 15.80 2.95
N HIS A 255 29.10 15.96 2.69
CA HIS A 255 28.47 15.55 1.42
C HIS A 255 28.62 16.60 0.30
N ARG A 256 28.87 16.10 -0.93
CA ARG A 256 29.55 16.85 -2.00
C ARG A 256 28.67 17.75 -2.88
N LYS A 257 27.35 17.66 -2.80
CA LYS A 257 26.34 18.56 -3.43
C LYS A 257 24.96 18.09 -3.00
N ILE A 258 24.20 18.95 -2.33
CA ILE A 258 22.85 18.64 -1.86
C ILE A 258 21.89 19.68 -2.41
N THR A 259 20.73 19.21 -2.87
CA THR A 259 19.62 20.11 -3.21
C THR A 259 18.77 20.30 -1.98
N ARG A 260 18.74 21.54 -1.48
CA ARG A 260 17.76 21.97 -0.50
C ARG A 260 16.49 22.34 -1.25
N MET A 261 15.36 21.71 -0.91
CA MET A 261 14.05 22.13 -1.39
C MET A 261 13.25 22.73 -0.25
N ASP A 262 12.72 23.92 -0.51
CA ASP A 262 11.80 24.66 0.35
C ASP A 262 10.54 25.01 -0.48
N GLU A 263 9.49 25.54 0.16
CA GLU A 263 8.25 25.98 -0.54
C GLU A 263 8.51 27.00 -1.68
N GLY A 264 9.65 27.70 -1.67
CA GLY A 264 10.07 28.68 -2.67
C GLY A 264 10.97 28.16 -3.80
N GLY A 265 11.31 26.87 -3.83
CA GLY A 265 12.15 26.25 -4.88
C GLY A 265 13.45 25.59 -4.38
N GLY A 266 14.18 24.96 -5.31
CA GLY A 266 15.39 24.19 -5.01
C GLY A 266 16.67 25.01 -5.15
N SER A 267 17.53 25.02 -4.11
CA SER A 267 18.88 25.60 -4.16
C SER A 267 19.95 24.56 -3.88
N GLU A 268 21.05 24.60 -4.64
CA GLU A 268 22.20 23.73 -4.37
C GLU A 268 23.11 24.36 -3.31
N GLY A 269 23.49 23.57 -2.32
CA GLY A 269 24.38 23.99 -1.25
C GLY A 269 25.28 22.86 -0.76
N GLN A 270 26.24 23.25 0.09
CA GLN A 270 27.12 22.32 0.80
C GLN A 270 26.71 22.30 2.26
N PHE A 271 26.42 21.10 2.77
CA PHE A 271 25.92 20.90 4.12
C PHE A 271 26.65 19.76 4.81
N GLU A 272 26.88 19.91 6.10
CA GLU A 272 27.23 18.82 7.01
C GLU A 272 25.96 18.44 7.78
N PHE A 273 25.65 17.14 7.82
CA PHE A 273 24.44 16.63 8.45
C PHE A 273 24.75 15.87 9.73
N ILE A 274 24.05 16.24 10.79
CA ILE A 274 24.15 15.57 12.08
C ILE A 274 22.82 14.89 12.36
N PRO A 275 22.78 13.56 12.52
CA PRO A 275 21.54 12.85 12.86
C PRO A 275 20.90 13.43 14.12
N TYR A 276 19.60 13.72 14.06
CA TYR A 276 18.90 14.37 15.16
C TYR A 276 19.01 13.57 16.46
N LYS A 277 18.97 12.23 16.38
CA LYS A 277 19.14 11.32 17.54
C LYS A 277 20.44 11.60 18.31
N SER A 278 21.52 11.93 17.61
CA SER A 278 22.82 12.25 18.21
C SER A 278 22.86 13.69 18.72
N ALA A 279 22.19 14.61 18.02
CA ALA A 279 22.17 16.04 18.31
C ALA A 279 21.22 16.45 19.45
N GLN A 280 20.20 15.65 19.79
CA GLN A 280 19.14 16.00 20.76
C GLN A 280 19.64 16.64 22.06
N LYS A 281 20.71 16.08 22.64
CA LYS A 281 21.33 16.54 23.90
C LYS A 281 22.13 17.84 23.79
N PHE A 282 22.28 18.37 22.57
CA PHE A 282 23.03 19.59 22.27
C PHE A 282 22.19 20.63 21.51
N ILE A 283 20.86 20.48 21.50
CA ILE A 283 19.93 21.43 20.88
C ILE A 283 19.22 22.22 21.97
N GLY A 284 19.43 23.54 21.98
CA GLY A 284 18.69 24.50 22.78
C GLY A 284 17.51 25.08 22.01
N ARG A 285 16.86 26.09 22.61
CA ARG A 285 15.77 26.83 21.96
C ARG A 285 16.29 27.70 20.82
N GLU A 286 17.41 28.38 21.04
CA GLU A 286 17.98 29.37 20.10
C GLU A 286 19.35 28.94 19.55
N TYR A 287 20.04 28.03 20.22
CA TYR A 287 21.39 27.63 19.84
C TYR A 287 21.56 26.11 19.74
N PHE A 288 22.45 25.68 18.85
CA PHE A 288 22.95 24.33 18.72
C PHE A 288 24.42 24.31 19.15
N PHE A 289 24.80 23.33 19.97
CA PHE A 289 26.17 23.15 20.45
C PHE A 289 26.82 21.92 19.82
N LEU A 290 28.08 22.04 19.41
CA LEU A 290 28.95 20.89 19.17
C LEU A 290 30.17 20.95 20.07
N PRO A 291 30.48 19.84 20.78
CA PRO A 291 31.72 19.72 21.52
C PRO A 291 32.92 20.13 20.66
N GLU A 292 33.85 20.89 21.26
CA GLU A 292 35.10 21.37 20.66
C GLU A 292 34.97 22.34 19.48
N ARG A 293 33.79 22.45 18.84
CA ARG A 293 33.59 23.36 17.71
C ARG A 293 32.89 24.65 18.09
N GLY A 294 31.87 24.62 18.97
CA GLY A 294 31.20 25.84 19.46
C GLY A 294 29.68 25.84 19.33
N TYR A 295 29.10 27.05 19.28
CA TYR A 295 27.66 27.30 19.23
C TYR A 295 27.25 27.92 17.91
N TRP A 296 26.14 27.46 17.35
CA TRP A 296 25.50 28.04 16.18
C TRP A 296 24.08 28.51 16.52
N PRO A 297 23.63 29.66 16.01
CA PRO A 297 22.23 30.04 16.08
C PRO A 297 21.38 29.06 15.28
N ILE A 298 20.25 28.65 15.84
CA ILE A 298 19.22 27.86 15.16
C ILE A 298 18.21 28.83 14.57
N SER A 299 17.76 28.55 13.35
CA SER A 299 16.65 29.27 12.72
C SER A 299 15.38 29.15 13.58
N SER A 300 14.93 30.27 14.17
CA SER A 300 13.70 30.33 14.97
C SER A 300 12.44 30.51 14.12
N SER A 301 12.59 30.83 12.83
CA SER A 301 11.49 30.96 11.87
C SER A 301 10.91 29.60 11.41
N ASP A 302 11.54 28.49 11.81
CA ASP A 302 11.21 27.13 11.36
C ASP A 302 10.73 26.24 12.52
N VAL A 303 9.91 26.78 13.44
CA VAL A 303 9.09 25.92 14.31
C VAL A 303 7.98 25.35 13.43
N ILE A 304 8.33 24.35 12.63
CA ILE A 304 7.38 23.73 11.72
C ILE A 304 6.48 22.80 12.55
N GLU A 305 5.21 23.15 12.67
CA GLU A 305 4.19 22.27 13.25
C GLU A 305 4.27 20.89 12.58
N GLY A 306 4.39 19.84 13.39
CA GLY A 306 4.47 18.45 12.90
C GLY A 306 5.87 17.89 12.65
N TRP A 307 6.95 18.68 12.51
CA TRP A 307 8.31 18.12 12.29
C TRP A 307 8.78 17.21 13.42
N SER A 308 8.32 17.47 14.65
CA SER A 308 8.52 16.60 15.82
C SER A 308 7.88 15.23 15.67
N ASP A 309 6.78 15.16 14.93
CA ASP A 309 5.90 14.00 14.79
C ASP A 309 6.42 13.04 13.70
N LEU A 310 7.27 13.55 12.79
CA LEU A 310 8.05 12.70 11.88
C LEU A 310 8.93 11.73 12.67
N ALA A 311 8.96 10.49 12.22
CA ALA A 311 9.91 9.50 12.69
C ALA A 311 11.35 10.03 12.53
N VAL A 312 12.19 9.80 13.54
CA VAL A 312 13.60 10.21 13.54
C VAL A 312 14.34 9.66 12.31
N ARG A 313 13.98 8.43 11.91
CA ARG A 313 14.46 7.77 10.69
C ARG A 313 13.35 6.86 10.17
N LYS A 314 12.93 7.03 8.92
CA LYS A 314 11.94 6.20 8.22
C LYS A 314 12.59 5.61 6.97
N VAL A 315 12.33 4.34 6.73
CA VAL A 315 12.86 3.59 5.60
C VAL A 315 11.71 3.26 4.66
N PHE A 316 11.88 3.61 3.39
CA PHE A 316 10.96 3.29 2.30
C PHE A 316 11.62 2.23 1.42
N ASN A 317 10.86 1.19 1.08
CA ASN A 317 11.33 0.10 0.24
C ASN A 317 10.39 -0.04 -0.96
N GLU A 318 10.95 -0.39 -2.11
CA GLU A 318 10.19 -0.82 -3.31
C GLU A 318 9.13 0.22 -3.71
N ASP A 319 7.85 -0.17 -3.77
CA ASP A 319 6.73 0.71 -4.11
C ASP A 319 6.63 1.93 -3.19
N ALA A 320 6.99 1.81 -1.90
CA ALA A 320 6.95 2.94 -0.98
C ALA A 320 7.99 4.01 -1.35
N SER A 321 9.13 3.61 -1.92
CA SER A 321 10.14 4.53 -2.45
C SER A 321 9.62 5.25 -3.69
N ALA A 322 8.96 4.52 -4.59
CA ALA A 322 8.34 5.12 -5.77
C ALA A 322 7.24 6.11 -5.38
N LEU A 323 6.31 5.74 -4.49
CA LEU A 323 5.22 6.62 -4.05
C LEU A 323 5.74 7.90 -3.39
N LEU A 324 6.82 7.81 -2.62
CA LEU A 324 7.45 8.99 -2.01
C LEU A 324 7.98 9.97 -3.07
N ILE A 325 8.58 9.46 -4.14
CA ILE A 325 9.01 10.27 -5.29
C ILE A 325 7.80 10.83 -6.05
N GLN A 326 6.74 10.03 -6.23
CA GLN A 326 5.53 10.44 -6.94
C GLN A 326 4.87 11.65 -6.30
N ASP A 327 4.80 11.63 -4.97
CA ASP A 327 4.22 12.67 -4.14
C ASP A 327 5.09 13.92 -4.08
N GLY A 328 6.28 13.91 -4.70
CA GLY A 328 7.23 15.01 -4.64
C GLY A 328 7.69 15.30 -3.21
N PHE A 329 7.69 14.30 -2.34
CA PHE A 329 8.04 14.42 -0.92
C PHE A 329 7.11 15.36 -0.12
N SER A 330 5.83 15.52 -0.50
CA SER A 330 4.91 16.53 0.09
C SER A 330 4.70 16.39 1.60
N GLU A 331 4.63 15.17 2.13
CA GLU A 331 4.56 14.88 3.58
C GLU A 331 5.71 15.56 4.33
N TYR A 332 6.91 15.58 3.73
CA TYR A 332 8.11 16.12 4.34
C TYR A 332 8.30 17.61 4.08
N LEU A 333 7.98 18.08 2.87
CA LEU A 333 8.06 19.49 2.50
C LEU A 333 7.14 20.37 3.34
N SER A 334 5.92 19.90 3.62
CA SER A 334 4.97 20.59 4.50
C SER A 334 5.46 20.70 5.95
N GLN A 335 6.43 19.87 6.33
CA GLN A 335 6.98 19.78 7.68
C GLN A 335 8.40 20.33 7.79
N GLY A 336 8.92 20.99 6.74
CA GLY A 336 10.19 21.70 6.77
C GLY A 336 11.06 21.50 5.54
N PRO A 337 12.27 22.10 5.55
CA PRO A 337 13.21 21.95 4.44
C PRO A 337 13.66 20.50 4.30
N ILE A 338 13.66 20.01 3.06
CA ILE A 338 14.22 18.70 2.72
C ILE A 338 15.58 18.84 2.04
N PHE A 339 16.45 17.90 2.33
CA PHE A 339 17.80 17.82 1.79
C PHE A 339 17.92 16.55 0.96
N LEU A 340 17.89 16.70 -0.37
CA LEU A 340 17.93 15.60 -1.32
C LEU A 340 19.36 15.36 -1.83
N ASP A 341 19.79 14.10 -1.75
CA ASP A 341 21.01 13.65 -2.40
C ASP A 341 20.88 13.74 -3.93
N ALA A 342 21.99 13.96 -4.64
CA ALA A 342 22.01 14.24 -6.08
C ALA A 342 21.32 13.16 -6.94
N SER A 343 21.36 11.89 -6.53
CA SER A 343 20.73 10.77 -7.25
C SER A 343 19.20 10.85 -7.26
N LEU A 344 18.58 11.60 -6.34
CA LEU A 344 17.13 11.74 -6.24
C LEU A 344 16.58 12.94 -7.00
N LYS A 345 17.46 13.87 -7.43
CA LYS A 345 17.05 15.06 -8.20
C LYS A 345 16.47 14.70 -9.57
N GLY A 346 17.00 13.65 -10.20
CA GLY A 346 16.56 13.14 -11.50
C GLY A 346 15.56 11.99 -11.41
N ALA A 347 15.16 11.58 -10.20
CA ALA A 347 14.26 10.46 -10.02
C ALA A 347 12.85 10.85 -10.47
N VAL A 348 12.40 10.28 -11.60
CA VAL A 348 11.09 10.55 -12.18
C VAL A 348 10.30 9.26 -12.25
N ILE A 349 8.99 9.38 -12.03
CA ILE A 349 8.05 8.29 -12.33
C ILE A 349 7.63 8.40 -13.78
N GLU A 350 7.98 7.39 -14.55
CA GLU A 350 7.42 7.19 -15.86
C GLU A 350 6.06 6.51 -15.72
N ASN A 351 5.07 7.11 -16.38
CA ASN A 351 3.74 6.53 -16.49
C ASN A 351 3.80 5.14 -17.14
N ALA A 352 2.72 4.37 -17.02
CA ALA A 352 2.68 3.02 -17.57
C ALA A 352 3.13 3.01 -19.05
N PRO A 353 4.20 2.27 -19.38
CA PRO A 353 4.73 2.26 -20.74
C PRO A 353 3.71 1.64 -21.69
N LYS A 354 3.85 1.92 -22.99
CA LYS A 354 2.94 1.38 -24.01
C LYS A 354 3.49 0.08 -24.55
N LEU A 355 2.62 -0.91 -24.72
CA LEU A 355 2.98 -2.16 -25.38
C LEU A 355 3.20 -1.83 -26.87
N SER A 356 4.39 -2.10 -27.40
CA SER A 356 4.80 -1.63 -28.73
C SER A 356 5.08 -2.76 -29.72
N GLU A 357 5.68 -3.85 -29.27
CA GLU A 357 6.04 -4.98 -30.13
C GLU A 357 5.78 -6.31 -29.43
N ILE A 358 5.38 -7.32 -30.20
CA ILE A 358 5.20 -8.69 -29.71
C ILE A 358 6.05 -9.63 -30.55
N HIS A 359 7.17 -10.07 -29.98
CA HIS A 359 8.09 -10.97 -30.66
C HIS A 359 7.60 -12.40 -30.48
N ILE A 360 7.36 -13.10 -31.59
CA ILE A 360 6.87 -14.48 -31.61
C ILE A 360 8.02 -15.42 -31.90
N HIS A 361 8.33 -16.31 -30.95
CA HIS A 361 9.47 -17.20 -31.05
C HIS A 361 9.10 -18.58 -31.60
N LYS A 362 8.07 -19.21 -31.04
CA LYS A 362 7.62 -20.54 -31.47
C LYS A 362 6.14 -20.80 -31.18
N SER A 363 5.60 -21.84 -31.82
CA SER A 363 4.29 -22.40 -31.54
C SER A 363 4.40 -23.91 -31.39
N GLU A 364 3.71 -24.47 -30.39
CA GLU A 364 3.72 -25.89 -30.04
C GLU A 364 2.39 -26.26 -29.37
N ASP A 365 1.71 -27.30 -29.86
CA ASP A 365 0.45 -27.83 -29.31
C ASP A 365 -0.65 -26.78 -29.01
N GLY A 366 -0.82 -25.80 -29.91
CA GLY A 366 -1.80 -24.73 -29.75
C GLY A 366 -1.37 -23.58 -28.82
N TRP A 367 -0.17 -23.67 -28.25
CA TRP A 367 0.46 -22.61 -27.47
C TRP A 367 1.44 -21.80 -28.31
N PHE A 368 1.61 -20.54 -27.93
CA PHE A 368 2.54 -19.58 -28.51
C PHE A 368 3.48 -19.05 -27.44
N TYR A 369 4.74 -18.89 -27.80
CA TYR A 369 5.82 -18.44 -26.91
C TYR A 369 6.30 -17.09 -27.42
N LEU A 370 6.08 -16.06 -26.60
CA LEU A 370 6.20 -14.66 -26.99
C LEU A 370 7.13 -13.90 -26.04
N ASP A 371 7.75 -12.83 -26.54
CA ASP A 371 8.41 -11.77 -25.76
C ASP A 371 7.73 -10.43 -26.10
N PRO A 372 6.59 -10.10 -25.47
CA PRO A 372 5.97 -8.79 -25.63
C PRO A 372 6.82 -7.71 -24.96
N ARG A 373 6.97 -6.57 -25.63
CA ARG A 373 7.84 -5.49 -25.19
C ARG A 373 7.09 -4.18 -25.05
N TYR A 374 7.32 -3.55 -23.92
CA TYR A 374 6.85 -2.22 -23.60
C TYR A 374 7.90 -1.20 -24.02
N GLU A 375 7.48 -0.15 -24.69
CA GLU A 375 8.34 0.99 -25.03
C GLU A 375 8.16 2.09 -23.98
N SER A 376 9.31 2.44 -23.38
CA SER A 376 9.52 3.59 -22.52
C SER A 376 10.28 4.66 -23.30
N SER A 377 10.32 5.89 -22.78
CA SER A 377 11.00 7.04 -23.39
C SER A 377 12.44 6.79 -23.88
N GLU A 378 13.18 5.87 -23.24
CA GLU A 378 14.60 5.60 -23.55
C GLU A 378 14.95 4.11 -23.65
N THR A 379 14.06 3.21 -23.24
CA THR A 379 14.34 1.76 -23.14
C THR A 379 13.13 0.92 -23.50
N SER A 380 13.41 -0.29 -24.00
CA SER A 380 12.42 -1.34 -24.17
C SER A 380 12.44 -2.28 -22.96
N ILE A 381 11.26 -2.60 -22.43
CA ILE A 381 11.08 -3.40 -21.22
C ILE A 381 10.34 -4.67 -21.60
N SER A 382 10.89 -5.84 -21.27
CA SER A 382 10.17 -7.10 -21.48
C SER A 382 8.96 -7.17 -20.54
N MET A 383 7.80 -7.49 -21.10
CA MET A 383 6.60 -7.79 -20.33
C MET A 383 6.83 -8.95 -19.37
N LEU A 384 7.71 -9.89 -19.71
CA LEU A 384 8.05 -11.03 -18.86
C LEU A 384 8.67 -10.57 -17.54
N ASP A 385 9.56 -9.58 -17.59
CA ASP A 385 10.17 -8.99 -16.39
C ASP A 385 9.10 -8.36 -15.50
N LEU A 386 8.18 -7.59 -16.10
CA LEU A 386 7.04 -6.98 -15.40
C LEU A 386 6.14 -8.04 -14.73
N VAL A 387 5.78 -9.09 -15.45
CA VAL A 387 4.98 -10.22 -14.93
C VAL A 387 5.72 -10.91 -13.78
N SER A 388 7.02 -11.16 -13.93
CA SER A 388 7.82 -11.86 -12.92
C SER A 388 7.95 -11.06 -11.62
N GLN A 389 8.16 -9.74 -11.72
CA GLN A 389 8.26 -8.85 -10.57
C GLN A 389 6.91 -8.71 -9.86
N PHE A 390 5.82 -8.57 -10.62
CA PHE A 390 4.47 -8.55 -10.06
C PHE A 390 4.13 -9.87 -9.34
N LYS A 391 4.44 -11.02 -9.95
CA LYS A 391 4.15 -12.33 -9.31
C LYS A 391 4.97 -12.59 -8.04
N LYS A 392 6.25 -12.19 -8.02
CA LYS A 392 7.13 -12.44 -6.86
C LYS A 392 6.81 -11.55 -5.65
N LYS A 393 6.53 -10.27 -5.88
CA LYS A 393 6.46 -9.26 -4.80
C LYS A 393 5.19 -8.40 -4.80
N LYS A 394 4.25 -8.64 -5.72
CA LYS A 394 3.04 -7.81 -5.93
C LYS A 394 3.32 -6.31 -6.05
N ARG A 395 4.46 -5.97 -6.67
CA ARG A 395 4.91 -4.59 -6.88
C ARG A 395 4.04 -3.86 -7.89
N ASN A 396 3.98 -2.55 -7.76
CA ASN A 396 3.32 -1.64 -8.70
C ASN A 396 4.32 -0.83 -9.52
N TYR A 397 5.57 -0.73 -9.06
CA TYR A 397 6.64 -0.01 -9.74
C TYR A 397 7.89 -0.89 -9.85
N ILE A 398 8.65 -0.65 -10.92
CA ILE A 398 9.98 -1.23 -11.11
C ILE A 398 10.98 -0.11 -11.31
N LYS A 399 12.23 -0.31 -10.87
CA LYS A 399 13.28 0.67 -11.09
C LYS A 399 14.10 0.31 -12.33
N GLN A 400 14.34 1.28 -13.20
CA GLN A 400 15.24 1.17 -14.35
C GLN A 400 16.17 2.39 -14.40
N GLY A 401 17.43 2.17 -14.02
CA GLY A 401 18.40 3.27 -13.90
C GLY A 401 17.92 4.31 -12.89
N GLU A 402 17.71 5.55 -13.34
CA GLU A 402 17.23 6.66 -12.50
C GLU A 402 15.69 6.78 -12.47
N LYS A 403 14.96 6.03 -13.32
CA LYS A 403 13.51 6.13 -13.47
C LYS A 403 12.77 5.01 -12.73
N TRP A 404 11.58 5.33 -12.25
CA TRP A 404 10.63 4.35 -11.74
C TRP A 404 9.51 4.18 -12.75
N VAL A 405 9.32 2.97 -13.26
CA VAL A 405 8.32 2.66 -14.27
C VAL A 405 7.13 1.99 -13.60
N LYS A 406 5.94 2.55 -13.78
CA LYS A 406 4.70 1.93 -13.29
C LYS A 406 4.38 0.67 -14.09
N ILE A 407 4.09 -0.44 -13.40
CA ILE A 407 3.63 -1.67 -14.04
C ILE A 407 2.22 -1.45 -14.61
N PRO A 408 2.01 -1.67 -15.93
CA PRO A 408 0.71 -1.50 -16.58
C PRO A 408 -0.38 -2.39 -15.97
N ASP A 409 -1.62 -1.90 -15.90
CA ASP A 409 -2.74 -2.66 -15.34
C ASP A 409 -3.04 -3.93 -16.14
N PHE A 410 -2.86 -3.91 -17.46
CA PHE A 410 -2.94 -5.08 -18.34
C PHE A 410 -2.03 -6.26 -17.92
N VAL A 411 -0.85 -5.96 -17.35
CA VAL A 411 0.05 -6.99 -16.80
C VAL A 411 -0.54 -7.63 -15.54
N LYS A 412 -1.26 -6.84 -14.74
CA LYS A 412 -1.79 -7.23 -13.42
C LYS A 412 -3.16 -7.92 -13.49
N GLU A 413 -4.00 -7.52 -14.45
CA GLU A 413 -5.38 -7.99 -14.61
C GLU A 413 -5.49 -9.40 -15.19
N HIS A 414 -4.40 -9.94 -15.76
CA HIS A 414 -4.40 -11.22 -16.44
C HIS A 414 -3.40 -12.19 -15.81
N ASN A 415 -3.82 -13.44 -15.64
CA ASN A 415 -2.96 -14.50 -15.14
C ASN A 415 -2.05 -15.04 -16.26
N TRP A 416 -1.03 -14.25 -16.59
CA TRP A 416 -0.05 -14.59 -17.63
C TRP A 416 0.77 -15.83 -17.23
N GLN A 417 0.98 -16.77 -18.16
CA GLN A 417 1.81 -17.95 -17.93
C GLN A 417 3.21 -17.74 -18.53
N THR A 418 4.21 -18.32 -17.88
CA THR A 418 5.58 -18.36 -18.39
C THR A 418 5.91 -19.78 -18.79
N ASP A 419 6.83 -19.97 -19.71
CA ASP A 419 7.35 -21.29 -20.04
C ASP A 419 8.23 -21.85 -18.91
N GLU A 420 8.63 -23.12 -19.03
CA GLU A 420 9.44 -23.82 -18.02
C GLU A 420 10.83 -23.20 -17.87
N THR A 421 11.36 -22.60 -18.93
CA THR A 421 12.66 -21.92 -18.89
C THR A 421 12.58 -20.52 -18.27
N GLY A 422 11.37 -19.96 -18.16
CA GLY A 422 11.15 -18.59 -17.69
C GLY A 422 11.70 -17.53 -18.65
N GLN A 423 11.83 -17.86 -19.94
CA GLN A 423 12.33 -16.95 -20.98
C GLN A 423 11.22 -16.35 -21.85
N PHE A 424 10.05 -17.00 -21.91
CA PHE A 424 8.95 -16.55 -22.76
C PHE A 424 7.62 -16.55 -22.04
N LEU A 425 6.75 -15.63 -22.47
CA LEU A 425 5.34 -15.66 -22.13
C LEU A 425 4.68 -16.79 -22.93
N LYS A 426 4.04 -17.73 -22.23
CA LYS A 426 3.29 -18.84 -22.83
C LYS A 426 1.81 -18.47 -22.89
N VAL A 427 1.25 -18.35 -24.09
CA VAL A 427 -0.14 -17.94 -24.30
C VAL A 427 -0.88 -18.86 -25.27
N ASN A 428 -2.19 -18.99 -25.07
CA ASN A 428 -3.10 -19.62 -26.04
C ASN A 428 -3.73 -18.55 -26.95
N ALA A 429 -4.68 -18.96 -27.80
CA ALA A 429 -5.40 -18.06 -28.70
C ALA A 429 -6.08 -16.88 -27.96
N MET A 430 -6.63 -17.10 -26.76
CA MET A 430 -7.22 -16.03 -25.96
C MET A 430 -6.18 -15.02 -25.46
N GLY A 431 -5.01 -15.50 -25.02
CA GLY A 431 -3.90 -14.61 -24.63
C GLY A 431 -3.39 -13.78 -25.80
N LEU A 432 -3.33 -14.35 -27.00
CA LEU A 432 -3.03 -13.62 -28.22
C LEU A 432 -4.07 -12.55 -28.56
N LEU A 433 -5.37 -12.85 -28.42
CA LEU A 433 -6.44 -11.86 -28.62
C LEU A 433 -6.32 -10.69 -27.64
N ARG A 434 -6.00 -10.96 -26.37
CA ARG A 434 -5.76 -9.91 -25.36
C ARG A 434 -4.59 -9.02 -25.73
N LEU A 435 -3.48 -9.63 -26.17
CA LEU A 435 -2.30 -8.88 -26.62
C LEU A 435 -2.61 -8.04 -27.86
N LYS A 436 -3.30 -8.62 -28.85
CA LYS A 436 -3.77 -7.88 -30.03
C LYS A 436 -4.68 -6.71 -29.65
N ALA A 437 -5.60 -6.90 -28.71
CA ALA A 437 -6.48 -5.83 -28.25
C ALA A 437 -5.72 -4.69 -27.55
N ALA A 438 -4.64 -5.01 -26.82
CA ALA A 438 -3.82 -4.02 -26.13
C ALA A 438 -2.90 -3.22 -27.09
N VAL A 439 -2.42 -3.88 -28.13
CA VAL A 439 -1.50 -3.33 -29.16
C VAL A 439 -2.25 -2.61 -30.29
N GLY A 440 -3.44 -3.10 -30.62
CA GLY A 440 -4.27 -2.61 -31.72
C GLY A 440 -3.95 -3.29 -33.04
N ASP A 441 -2.78 -3.00 -33.62
CA ASP A 441 -2.42 -3.44 -34.97
C ASP A 441 -1.60 -4.74 -34.98
N PHE A 442 -1.88 -5.60 -35.95
CA PHE A 442 -1.12 -6.82 -36.19
C PHE A 442 0.31 -6.57 -36.65
N ASP A 443 0.59 -5.40 -37.24
CA ASP A 443 1.92 -5.02 -37.72
C ASP A 443 2.97 -4.94 -36.60
N GLN A 444 2.54 -4.84 -35.34
CA GLN A 444 3.40 -4.89 -34.17
C GLN A 444 3.79 -6.33 -33.75
N PHE A 445 3.23 -7.37 -34.39
CA PHE A 445 3.68 -8.75 -34.19
C PHE A 445 4.88 -9.04 -35.10
N VAL A 446 6.01 -9.35 -34.46
CA VAL A 446 7.29 -9.59 -35.13
C VAL A 446 7.65 -11.07 -35.05
N GLY A 447 7.92 -11.71 -36.19
CA GLY A 447 8.28 -13.12 -36.22
C GLY A 447 8.42 -13.68 -37.63
N SER A 448 8.64 -15.00 -37.73
CA SER A 448 8.71 -15.65 -39.05
C SER A 448 7.36 -15.57 -39.78
N LYS A 449 7.38 -15.44 -41.11
CA LYS A 449 6.16 -15.41 -41.95
C LYS A 449 5.20 -16.58 -41.66
N LYS A 450 5.75 -17.77 -41.39
CA LYS A 450 4.97 -18.96 -41.03
C LYS A 450 4.19 -18.76 -39.73
N LEU A 451 4.85 -18.26 -38.68
CA LEU A 451 4.22 -18.03 -37.38
C LEU A 451 3.20 -16.89 -37.44
N LEU A 452 3.50 -15.81 -38.15
CA LEU A 452 2.57 -14.70 -38.34
C LEU A 452 1.30 -15.14 -39.07
N ASN A 453 1.42 -15.94 -40.13
CA ASN A 453 0.27 -16.49 -40.83
C ASN A 453 -0.55 -17.45 -39.95
N GLN A 454 0.12 -18.27 -39.13
CA GLN A 454 -0.55 -19.12 -38.15
C GLN A 454 -1.35 -18.29 -37.15
N ILE A 455 -0.78 -17.23 -36.58
CA ILE A 455 -1.48 -16.36 -35.63
C ILE A 455 -2.64 -15.62 -36.30
N ARG A 456 -2.46 -15.08 -37.51
CA ARG A 456 -3.56 -14.44 -38.27
C ARG A 456 -4.74 -15.39 -38.44
N SER A 457 -4.49 -16.64 -38.85
CA SER A 457 -5.55 -17.65 -38.96
C SER A 457 -6.27 -17.97 -37.63
N LYS A 458 -5.59 -17.76 -36.49
CA LYS A 458 -6.14 -17.94 -35.13
C LYS A 458 -6.89 -16.72 -34.60
N LEU A 459 -6.57 -15.52 -35.06
CA LEU A 459 -7.13 -14.26 -34.52
C LEU A 459 -8.14 -13.58 -35.46
N GLU A 460 -8.12 -13.91 -36.75
CA GLU A 460 -8.99 -13.33 -37.75
C GLU A 460 -9.89 -14.40 -38.35
N PHE A 461 -11.20 -14.16 -38.25
CA PHE A 461 -12.19 -14.98 -38.92
C PHE A 461 -12.11 -14.74 -40.43
N ASN A 462 -12.15 -15.83 -41.20
CA ASN A 462 -12.28 -15.79 -42.65
C ASN A 462 -13.59 -16.48 -43.06
N GLU A 463 -14.37 -15.82 -43.92
CA GLU A 463 -15.63 -16.33 -44.47
C GLU A 463 -15.44 -17.59 -45.34
N ASP A 464 -14.22 -17.90 -45.78
CA ASP A 464 -13.89 -19.15 -46.48
C ASP A 464 -13.73 -20.36 -45.54
N THR A 465 -14.04 -20.20 -44.25
CA THR A 465 -13.96 -21.28 -43.26
C THR A 465 -14.86 -22.46 -43.68
N ILE A 466 -14.24 -23.63 -43.87
CA ILE A 466 -14.91 -24.85 -44.35
C ILE A 466 -15.53 -25.59 -43.17
N VAL A 467 -16.86 -25.58 -43.10
CA VAL A 467 -17.65 -26.33 -42.11
C VAL A 467 -17.87 -27.77 -42.61
N PRO A 468 -17.77 -28.80 -41.75
CA PRO A 468 -18.15 -30.16 -42.09
C PRO A 468 -19.56 -30.27 -42.68
N SER A 469 -19.77 -31.28 -43.54
CA SER A 469 -21.04 -31.47 -44.23
C SER A 469 -22.20 -31.70 -43.26
N LEU A 470 -23.23 -30.86 -43.38
CA LEU A 470 -24.49 -30.95 -42.64
C LEU A 470 -25.55 -31.78 -43.38
N ALA A 471 -25.18 -32.51 -44.44
CA ALA A 471 -26.12 -33.26 -45.29
C ALA A 471 -26.90 -34.37 -44.54
N HIS A 472 -26.38 -34.83 -43.39
CA HIS A 472 -27.04 -35.80 -42.52
C HIS A 472 -28.13 -35.16 -41.63
N THR A 473 -28.24 -33.83 -41.64
CA THR A 473 -29.29 -33.07 -40.94
C THR A 473 -30.39 -32.66 -41.92
N LYS A 474 -31.54 -32.25 -41.40
CA LYS A 474 -32.63 -31.62 -42.18
C LYS A 474 -32.58 -30.09 -42.12
N LEU A 475 -31.48 -29.51 -41.67
CA LEU A 475 -31.30 -28.06 -41.56
C LEU A 475 -31.22 -27.42 -42.95
N LYS A 476 -32.06 -26.40 -43.18
CA LYS A 476 -31.98 -25.53 -44.36
C LYS A 476 -31.63 -24.13 -43.87
N LEU A 477 -30.33 -23.88 -43.74
CA LEU A 477 -29.82 -22.60 -43.25
C LEU A 477 -29.93 -21.53 -44.33
N ARG A 478 -30.34 -20.32 -43.93
CA ARG A 478 -30.21 -19.12 -44.77
C ARG A 478 -28.73 -18.70 -44.84
N GLU A 479 -28.36 -17.92 -45.84
CA GLU A 479 -26.96 -17.49 -46.05
C GLU A 479 -26.34 -16.86 -44.79
N TYR A 480 -27.03 -15.89 -44.17
CA TYR A 480 -26.54 -15.28 -42.92
C TYR A 480 -26.44 -16.27 -41.75
N GLN A 481 -27.29 -17.31 -41.70
CA GLN A 481 -27.21 -18.34 -40.67
C GLN A 481 -26.02 -19.25 -40.90
N PHE A 482 -25.73 -19.57 -42.16
CA PHE A 482 -24.55 -20.34 -42.51
C PHE A 482 -23.27 -19.56 -42.21
N HIS A 483 -23.24 -18.26 -42.48
CA HIS A 483 -22.14 -17.36 -42.09
C HIS A 483 -21.91 -17.38 -40.56
N GLY A 484 -22.97 -17.27 -39.76
CA GLY A 484 -22.89 -17.43 -38.30
C GLY A 484 -22.34 -18.80 -37.88
N VAL A 485 -22.69 -19.88 -38.58
CA VAL A 485 -22.13 -21.23 -38.34
C VAL A 485 -20.66 -21.30 -38.72
N GLN A 486 -20.22 -20.67 -39.82
CA GLN A 486 -18.81 -20.60 -40.20
C GLN A 486 -17.99 -19.86 -39.13
N TRP A 487 -18.53 -18.76 -38.59
CA TRP A 487 -17.90 -18.05 -37.48
C TRP A 487 -17.79 -18.91 -36.23
N MET A 488 -18.87 -19.59 -35.82
CA MET A 488 -18.82 -20.50 -34.66
C MET A 488 -17.91 -21.71 -34.88
N TRP A 489 -17.82 -22.21 -36.11
CA TRP A 489 -16.89 -23.28 -36.47
C TRP A 489 -15.45 -22.79 -36.37
N TRP A 490 -15.15 -21.58 -36.85
CA TRP A 490 -13.85 -20.96 -36.67
C TRP A 490 -13.49 -20.79 -35.19
N LEU A 491 -14.44 -20.38 -34.34
CA LEU A 491 -14.22 -20.37 -32.88
C LEU A 491 -13.86 -21.77 -32.37
N TYR A 492 -14.58 -22.79 -32.84
CA TYR A 492 -14.32 -24.18 -32.46
C TYR A 492 -12.92 -24.66 -32.82
N GLU A 493 -12.48 -24.44 -34.05
CA GLU A 493 -11.14 -24.86 -34.49
C GLU A 493 -10.00 -24.08 -33.79
N ASN A 494 -10.34 -22.94 -33.20
CA ASN A 494 -9.42 -22.09 -32.47
C ASN A 494 -9.54 -22.21 -30.95
N GLN A 495 -10.37 -23.13 -30.44
CA GLN A 495 -10.62 -23.32 -29.00
C GLN A 495 -11.05 -22.01 -28.32
N LEU A 496 -11.83 -21.20 -29.03
CA LEU A 496 -12.39 -19.96 -28.55
C LEU A 496 -13.85 -20.16 -28.14
N HIS A 497 -14.27 -19.39 -27.16
CA HIS A 497 -15.67 -19.31 -26.74
C HIS A 497 -16.38 -18.21 -27.54
N GLY A 498 -17.72 -18.24 -27.58
CA GLY A 498 -18.50 -17.30 -28.38
C GLY A 498 -19.71 -16.71 -27.65
N LEU A 499 -20.07 -15.49 -28.02
CA LEU A 499 -21.35 -14.85 -27.70
C LEU A 499 -22.08 -14.55 -29.01
N LEU A 500 -23.06 -15.37 -29.36
CA LEU A 500 -23.93 -15.14 -30.51
C LEU A 500 -25.10 -14.24 -30.09
N ALA A 501 -24.94 -12.94 -30.37
CA ALA A 501 -25.88 -11.88 -29.98
C ALA A 501 -26.81 -11.43 -31.12
N ASP A 502 -27.10 -12.32 -32.08
CA ASP A 502 -28.03 -12.05 -33.19
C ASP A 502 -29.42 -11.66 -32.66
N GLU A 503 -30.14 -10.85 -33.44
CA GLU A 503 -31.52 -10.44 -33.12
C GLU A 503 -32.45 -11.64 -32.87
N MET A 504 -33.47 -11.45 -32.03
CA MET A 504 -34.47 -12.47 -31.77
C MET A 504 -35.20 -12.86 -33.06
N GLY A 505 -35.42 -14.16 -33.28
CA GLY A 505 -36.09 -14.67 -34.49
C GLY A 505 -35.16 -14.97 -35.68
N LEU A 506 -33.87 -14.60 -35.64
CA LEU A 506 -32.89 -14.94 -36.69
C LEU A 506 -32.42 -16.41 -36.67
N GLY A 507 -32.95 -17.23 -35.76
CA GLY A 507 -32.75 -18.67 -35.76
C GLY A 507 -31.42 -19.12 -35.15
N LYS A 508 -30.94 -18.45 -34.09
CA LYS A 508 -29.77 -18.85 -33.28
C LYS A 508 -29.75 -20.34 -32.92
N THR A 509 -30.91 -20.90 -32.55
CA THR A 509 -31.08 -22.33 -32.26
C THR A 509 -30.69 -23.22 -33.45
N HIS A 510 -31.05 -22.84 -34.68
CA HIS A 510 -30.67 -23.62 -35.88
C HIS A 510 -29.17 -23.53 -36.14
N GLN A 511 -28.57 -22.35 -35.95
CA GLN A 511 -27.12 -22.18 -36.09
C GLN A 511 -26.36 -23.00 -35.03
N ALA A 512 -26.82 -22.99 -33.78
CA ALA A 512 -26.26 -23.78 -32.69
C ALA A 512 -26.35 -25.30 -32.97
N MET A 513 -27.51 -25.80 -33.41
CA MET A 513 -27.66 -27.21 -33.79
C MET A 513 -26.78 -27.60 -34.99
N ALA A 514 -26.59 -26.69 -35.95
CA ALA A 514 -25.68 -26.90 -37.07
C ALA A 514 -24.23 -27.06 -36.58
N LEU A 515 -23.78 -26.21 -35.66
CA LEU A 515 -22.47 -26.33 -35.02
C LEU A 515 -22.31 -27.69 -34.32
N LEU A 516 -23.26 -28.08 -33.47
CA LEU A 516 -23.19 -29.37 -32.76
C LEU A 516 -23.13 -30.56 -33.73
N SER A 517 -23.92 -30.52 -34.82
CA SER A 517 -23.91 -31.56 -35.85
C SER A 517 -22.58 -31.61 -36.61
N ALA A 518 -21.99 -30.44 -36.93
CA ALA A 518 -20.67 -30.37 -37.54
C ALA A 518 -19.57 -30.95 -36.62
N ILE A 519 -19.65 -30.67 -35.32
CA ILE A 519 -18.72 -31.23 -34.32
C ILE A 519 -18.91 -32.75 -34.23
N GLN A 520 -20.14 -33.26 -34.23
CA GLN A 520 -20.43 -34.69 -34.19
C GLN A 520 -19.81 -35.43 -35.39
N VAL A 521 -19.80 -34.83 -36.59
CA VAL A 521 -19.13 -35.40 -37.77
C VAL A 521 -17.62 -35.53 -37.55
N LYS A 522 -16.98 -34.54 -36.93
CA LYS A 522 -15.54 -34.54 -36.63
C LYS A 522 -15.20 -35.45 -35.45
N LYS A 523 -16.08 -35.52 -34.45
CA LYS A 523 -15.94 -36.31 -33.22
C LYS A 523 -17.27 -36.98 -32.87
N PRO A 524 -17.51 -38.22 -33.34
CA PRO A 524 -18.78 -38.92 -33.11
C PRO A 524 -19.11 -39.20 -31.64
N THR A 525 -18.11 -39.15 -30.75
CA THR A 525 -18.27 -39.37 -29.30
C THR A 525 -18.44 -38.06 -28.52
N ALA A 526 -18.56 -36.92 -29.20
CA ALA A 526 -18.68 -35.62 -28.56
C ALA A 526 -19.92 -35.52 -27.65
N LYS A 527 -19.77 -34.84 -26.51
CA LYS A 527 -20.83 -34.67 -25.52
C LYS A 527 -21.20 -33.21 -25.38
N PHE A 528 -22.48 -32.91 -25.53
CA PHE A 528 -22.98 -31.54 -25.54
C PHE A 528 -23.99 -31.31 -24.43
N VAL A 529 -24.06 -30.08 -23.93
CA VAL A 529 -25.14 -29.65 -23.05
C VAL A 529 -25.71 -28.30 -23.48
N VAL A 530 -27.03 -28.22 -23.59
CA VAL A 530 -27.78 -26.99 -23.75
C VAL A 530 -28.46 -26.67 -22.41
N ILE A 531 -28.16 -25.50 -21.88
CA ILE A 531 -28.78 -24.95 -20.68
C ILE A 531 -29.66 -23.79 -21.12
N SER A 532 -30.95 -23.87 -20.83
CA SER A 532 -31.94 -22.88 -21.28
C SER A 532 -33.01 -22.59 -20.20
N PRO A 533 -33.87 -21.59 -20.37
CA PRO A 533 -35.05 -21.43 -19.52
C PRO A 533 -35.95 -22.68 -19.56
N THR A 534 -36.59 -23.01 -18.44
CA THR A 534 -37.45 -24.21 -18.34
C THR A 534 -38.55 -24.23 -19.41
N THR A 535 -39.03 -23.06 -19.83
CA THR A 535 -40.10 -22.88 -20.81
C THR A 535 -39.72 -23.29 -22.23
N VAL A 536 -38.43 -23.37 -22.56
CA VAL A 536 -37.96 -23.68 -23.93
C VAL A 536 -37.26 -25.04 -24.03
N LEU A 537 -37.26 -25.85 -22.97
CA LEU A 537 -36.67 -27.19 -22.99
C LEU A 537 -37.33 -28.08 -24.04
N ASP A 538 -38.66 -28.14 -24.04
CA ASP A 538 -39.45 -28.91 -25.00
C ASP A 538 -39.22 -28.39 -26.43
N HIS A 539 -39.08 -27.07 -26.60
CA HIS A 539 -38.77 -26.48 -27.90
C HIS A 539 -37.42 -26.97 -28.43
N TRP A 540 -36.38 -27.01 -27.61
CA TRP A 540 -35.08 -27.53 -28.02
C TRP A 540 -35.14 -29.02 -28.37
N GLU A 541 -35.82 -29.83 -27.55
CA GLU A 541 -35.99 -31.27 -27.79
C GLU A 541 -36.70 -31.52 -29.14
N ASP A 542 -37.81 -30.83 -29.38
CA ASP A 542 -38.56 -30.90 -30.63
C ASP A 542 -37.70 -30.49 -31.83
N LYS A 543 -36.92 -29.40 -31.71
CA LYS A 543 -36.06 -28.92 -32.79
C LYS A 543 -34.95 -29.91 -33.12
N VAL A 544 -34.29 -30.47 -32.12
CA VAL A 544 -33.24 -31.46 -32.34
C VAL A 544 -33.82 -32.72 -33.00
N ALA A 545 -34.94 -33.24 -32.49
CA ALA A 545 -35.60 -34.42 -33.06
C ALA A 545 -36.01 -34.21 -34.53
N ASN A 546 -36.52 -33.01 -34.86
CA ASN A 546 -36.97 -32.70 -36.21
C ASN A 546 -35.82 -32.43 -37.19
N PHE A 547 -34.81 -31.67 -36.78
CA PHE A 547 -33.78 -31.17 -37.68
C PHE A 547 -32.46 -31.93 -37.62
N CYS A 548 -32.10 -32.52 -36.48
CA CYS A 548 -30.83 -33.21 -36.26
C CYS A 548 -31.06 -34.59 -35.62
N PRO A 549 -31.77 -35.52 -36.30
CA PRO A 549 -32.20 -36.80 -35.70
C PRO A 549 -31.04 -37.72 -35.29
N ASN A 550 -29.82 -37.45 -35.78
CA ASN A 550 -28.62 -38.20 -35.42
C ASN A 550 -27.98 -37.74 -34.09
N LEU A 551 -28.38 -36.58 -33.55
CA LEU A 551 -28.00 -36.14 -32.21
C LEU A 551 -28.97 -36.77 -31.21
N LYS A 552 -28.51 -37.80 -30.49
CA LYS A 552 -29.34 -38.48 -29.49
C LYS A 552 -29.54 -37.57 -28.27
N VAL A 553 -30.74 -37.03 -28.15
CA VAL A 553 -31.09 -36.02 -27.16
C VAL A 553 -31.62 -36.63 -25.86
N LEU A 554 -31.19 -36.08 -24.73
CA LEU A 554 -31.64 -36.46 -23.39
C LEU A 554 -32.12 -35.21 -22.63
N LYS A 555 -33.42 -35.14 -22.34
CA LYS A 555 -33.97 -34.11 -21.46
C LYS A 555 -33.66 -34.41 -19.99
N HIS A 556 -32.77 -33.62 -19.39
CA HIS A 556 -32.42 -33.70 -17.97
C HIS A 556 -33.30 -32.76 -17.14
N HIS A 557 -34.52 -33.21 -16.87
CA HIS A 557 -35.51 -32.47 -16.09
C HIS A 557 -36.49 -33.41 -15.36
N GLY A 558 -37.17 -32.90 -14.32
CA GLY A 558 -38.20 -33.64 -13.58
C GLY A 558 -37.66 -34.61 -12.51
N PRO A 559 -38.55 -35.38 -11.85
CA PRO A 559 -38.21 -36.18 -10.68
C PRO A 559 -37.41 -37.46 -10.99
N LYS A 560 -37.48 -37.97 -12.23
CA LYS A 560 -36.82 -39.23 -12.64
C LYS A 560 -35.42 -39.02 -13.26
N ARG A 561 -34.83 -37.84 -13.09
CA ARG A 561 -33.59 -37.44 -13.77
C ARG A 561 -32.29 -37.95 -13.12
N SER A 562 -32.36 -38.58 -11.95
CA SER A 562 -31.18 -39.04 -11.19
C SER A 562 -30.28 -40.02 -11.95
N GLN A 563 -30.81 -40.74 -12.95
CA GLN A 563 -30.04 -41.69 -13.78
C GLN A 563 -29.52 -41.08 -15.08
N ASN A 564 -29.90 -39.84 -15.41
CA ASN A 564 -29.66 -39.27 -16.72
C ASN A 564 -28.18 -38.93 -16.97
N ILE A 565 -27.40 -38.63 -15.94
CA ILE A 565 -25.94 -38.43 -16.09
C ILE A 565 -25.27 -39.68 -16.63
N LYS A 566 -25.66 -40.87 -16.12
CA LYS A 566 -25.14 -42.15 -16.62
C LYS A 566 -25.59 -42.43 -18.05
N LYS A 567 -26.88 -42.23 -18.35
CA LYS A 567 -27.40 -42.36 -19.73
C LYS A 567 -26.70 -41.42 -20.71
N MET A 568 -26.37 -40.21 -20.28
CA MET A 568 -25.60 -39.28 -21.10
C MET A 568 -24.24 -39.84 -21.50
N MET A 569 -23.56 -40.56 -20.61
CA MET A 569 -22.28 -41.19 -20.92
C MET A 569 -22.44 -42.35 -21.91
N ASP A 570 -23.44 -43.21 -21.68
CA ASP A 570 -23.57 -44.49 -22.35
C ASP A 570 -24.08 -44.35 -23.81
N ASP A 571 -25.19 -43.64 -24.02
CA ASP A 571 -25.94 -43.75 -25.28
C ASP A 571 -26.51 -42.44 -25.86
N HIS A 572 -26.23 -41.28 -25.25
CA HIS A 572 -26.71 -39.97 -25.73
C HIS A 572 -25.57 -39.01 -26.08
N ASP A 573 -25.86 -38.02 -26.93
CA ASP A 573 -24.88 -37.05 -27.45
C ASP A 573 -25.16 -35.63 -26.91
N LEU A 574 -26.43 -35.29 -26.68
CA LEU A 574 -26.86 -33.95 -26.25
C LEU A 574 -27.77 -34.02 -25.03
N MET A 575 -27.38 -33.35 -23.95
CA MET A 575 -28.23 -33.10 -22.80
C MET A 575 -28.93 -31.74 -22.93
N ILE A 576 -30.23 -31.68 -22.66
CA ILE A 576 -30.98 -30.41 -22.53
C ILE A 576 -31.45 -30.28 -21.08
N THR A 577 -31.09 -29.18 -20.41
CA THR A 577 -31.50 -28.93 -19.03
C THR A 577 -31.80 -27.45 -18.78
N SER A 578 -32.39 -27.14 -17.63
CA SER A 578 -32.63 -25.75 -17.23
C SER A 578 -31.55 -25.24 -16.27
N TYR A 579 -31.35 -23.93 -16.23
CA TYR A 579 -30.44 -23.28 -15.27
C TYR A 579 -30.65 -23.75 -13.83
N GLY A 580 -31.91 -23.86 -13.39
CA GLY A 580 -32.25 -24.30 -12.04
C GLY A 580 -31.96 -25.79 -11.79
N VAL A 581 -32.09 -26.65 -12.80
CA VAL A 581 -31.71 -28.07 -12.67
C VAL A 581 -30.19 -28.21 -12.69
N MET A 582 -29.49 -27.55 -13.61
CA MET A 582 -28.03 -27.54 -13.67
C MET A 582 -27.43 -27.11 -12.33
N LEU A 583 -27.93 -26.02 -11.73
CA LEU A 583 -27.47 -25.55 -10.43
C LEU A 583 -27.63 -26.61 -9.33
N ARG A 584 -28.77 -27.33 -9.30
CA ARG A 584 -29.01 -28.38 -8.29
C ARG A 584 -28.12 -29.59 -8.48
N ASP A 585 -27.83 -29.94 -9.72
CA ASP A 585 -27.15 -31.18 -10.09
C ASP A 585 -25.67 -30.93 -10.49
N ILE A 586 -25.14 -29.73 -10.21
CA ILE A 586 -23.83 -29.26 -10.71
C ILE A 586 -22.69 -30.20 -10.32
N GLN A 587 -22.70 -30.77 -9.12
CA GLN A 587 -21.65 -31.68 -8.65
C GLN A 587 -21.45 -32.88 -9.59
N GLN A 588 -22.53 -33.38 -10.18
CA GLN A 588 -22.46 -34.49 -11.13
C GLN A 588 -22.11 -33.99 -12.53
N MET A 589 -22.68 -32.86 -12.94
CA MET A 589 -22.45 -32.30 -14.28
C MET A 589 -21.03 -31.75 -14.48
N SER A 590 -20.39 -31.20 -13.44
CA SER A 590 -19.02 -30.70 -13.49
C SER A 590 -17.96 -31.80 -13.51
N ALA A 591 -18.34 -33.04 -13.16
CA ALA A 591 -17.45 -34.19 -13.25
C ALA A 591 -17.32 -34.76 -14.67
N MET A 592 -18.20 -34.34 -15.59
CA MET A 592 -18.17 -34.72 -17.00
C MET A 592 -17.42 -33.66 -17.82
N GLN A 593 -16.61 -34.13 -18.78
CA GLN A 593 -16.05 -33.27 -19.82
C GLN A 593 -17.09 -33.07 -20.92
N TRP A 594 -17.44 -31.82 -21.19
CA TRP A 594 -18.32 -31.43 -22.29
C TRP A 594 -17.49 -30.89 -23.45
N ASP A 595 -17.80 -31.32 -24.67
CA ASP A 595 -17.24 -30.72 -25.88
C ASP A 595 -17.79 -29.32 -26.11
N THR A 596 -19.09 -29.13 -25.84
CA THR A 596 -19.74 -27.83 -25.99
C THR A 596 -20.83 -27.63 -24.96
N VAL A 597 -20.74 -26.50 -24.26
CA VAL A 597 -21.80 -25.96 -23.40
C VAL A 597 -22.45 -24.80 -24.13
N ILE A 598 -23.75 -24.90 -24.37
CA ILE A 598 -24.57 -23.83 -24.93
C ILE A 598 -25.44 -23.23 -23.82
N LEU A 599 -25.36 -21.91 -23.65
CA LEU A 599 -26.18 -21.14 -22.73
C LEU A 599 -27.19 -20.34 -23.54
N ASP A 600 -28.41 -20.84 -23.62
CA ASP A 600 -29.51 -20.15 -24.30
C ASP A 600 -30.16 -19.14 -23.35
N GLU A 601 -30.48 -17.96 -23.87
CA GLU A 601 -30.86 -16.79 -23.08
C GLU A 601 -29.81 -16.45 -22.00
N ALA A 602 -28.57 -16.23 -22.45
CA ALA A 602 -27.41 -16.02 -21.58
C ALA A 602 -27.53 -14.84 -20.59
N HIS A 603 -28.52 -13.96 -20.75
CA HIS A 603 -28.85 -12.92 -19.77
C HIS A 603 -29.17 -13.48 -18.37
N PHE A 604 -29.56 -14.76 -18.26
CA PHE A 604 -29.74 -15.47 -16.98
C PHE A 604 -28.45 -15.61 -16.16
N VAL A 605 -27.27 -15.47 -16.78
CA VAL A 605 -25.96 -15.56 -16.12
C VAL A 605 -25.15 -14.26 -16.24
N LYS A 606 -25.82 -13.11 -16.36
CA LYS A 606 -25.12 -11.81 -16.46
C LYS A 606 -24.41 -11.36 -15.18
N ASN A 607 -24.87 -11.81 -14.01
CA ASN A 607 -24.31 -11.41 -12.71
C ASN A 607 -23.38 -12.49 -12.14
N GLN A 608 -22.10 -12.14 -11.99
CA GLN A 608 -21.02 -13.03 -11.55
C GLN A 608 -21.18 -13.49 -10.09
N ASP A 609 -21.91 -12.73 -9.27
CA ASP A 609 -22.14 -13.05 -7.85
C ASP A 609 -23.23 -14.12 -7.63
N THR A 610 -23.93 -14.51 -8.70
CA THR A 610 -25.02 -15.49 -8.60
C THR A 610 -24.51 -16.92 -8.54
N ALA A 611 -25.17 -17.76 -7.72
CA ALA A 611 -24.87 -19.19 -7.64
C ALA A 611 -24.99 -19.88 -9.01
N THR A 612 -25.93 -19.44 -9.85
CA THR A 612 -26.11 -19.95 -11.22
C THR A 612 -24.88 -19.67 -12.09
N TYR A 613 -24.35 -18.44 -12.07
CA TYR A 613 -23.12 -18.11 -12.81
C TYR A 613 -21.94 -18.97 -12.35
N GLN A 614 -21.72 -19.02 -11.03
CA GLN A 614 -20.65 -19.83 -10.45
C GLN A 614 -20.77 -21.31 -10.83
N ALA A 615 -21.99 -21.87 -10.81
CA ALA A 615 -22.24 -23.24 -11.23
C ALA A 615 -21.94 -23.47 -12.71
N VAL A 616 -22.34 -22.55 -13.61
CA VAL A 616 -21.97 -22.64 -15.03
C VAL A 616 -20.45 -22.65 -15.20
N CYS A 617 -19.72 -21.81 -14.47
CA CYS A 617 -18.26 -21.78 -14.51
C CYS A 617 -17.59 -23.09 -14.05
N MET A 618 -18.25 -23.89 -13.21
CA MET A 618 -17.73 -25.19 -12.74
C MET A 618 -17.77 -26.29 -13.81
N LEU A 619 -18.65 -26.18 -14.82
CA LEU A 619 -18.71 -27.16 -15.90
C LEU A 619 -17.39 -27.20 -16.67
N GLN A 620 -16.87 -28.38 -16.97
CA GLN A 620 -15.67 -28.54 -17.79
C GLN A 620 -16.08 -28.57 -19.26
N ALA A 621 -15.64 -27.60 -20.05
CA ALA A 621 -16.07 -27.46 -21.43
C ALA A 621 -14.92 -27.04 -22.35
N ASP A 622 -14.77 -27.71 -23.49
CA ASP A 622 -13.83 -27.28 -24.53
C ASP A 622 -14.29 -25.95 -25.14
N ILE A 623 -15.61 -25.80 -25.33
CA ILE A 623 -16.23 -24.58 -25.84
C ILE A 623 -17.47 -24.20 -25.05
N ARG A 624 -17.62 -22.90 -24.85
CA ARG A 624 -18.83 -22.28 -24.32
C ARG A 624 -19.40 -21.33 -25.36
N LEU A 625 -20.67 -21.49 -25.69
CA LEU A 625 -21.40 -20.63 -26.62
C LEU A 625 -22.60 -20.03 -25.90
N CYS A 626 -22.61 -18.71 -25.77
CA CYS A 626 -23.72 -17.96 -25.20
C CYS A 626 -24.62 -17.48 -26.34
N LEU A 627 -25.93 -17.76 -26.26
CA LEU A 627 -26.93 -17.25 -27.18
C LEU A 627 -27.77 -16.21 -26.45
N THR A 628 -27.89 -15.02 -27.01
CA THR A 628 -28.79 -14.00 -26.46
C THR A 628 -29.34 -13.12 -27.57
N GLY A 629 -30.57 -12.63 -27.42
CA GLY A 629 -31.10 -11.54 -28.25
C GLY A 629 -30.85 -10.15 -27.64
N THR A 630 -30.36 -10.10 -26.41
CA THR A 630 -30.08 -8.88 -25.65
C THR A 630 -28.70 -9.01 -25.00
N PRO A 631 -27.64 -8.49 -25.65
CA PRO A 631 -26.27 -8.58 -25.13
C PRO A 631 -26.05 -7.78 -23.84
#